data_AF-A0A7Y7H4A1-F1
#
_entry.id   AF-A0A7Y7H4A1-F1
#
_cell.length_a   1.000
_cell.length_b   1.000
_cell.length_c   1.000
_cell.angle_alpha   90.00
_cell.angle_beta   90.00
_cell.angle_gamma   90.00
#
_symmetry.space_group_name_H-M   'P 1'
#
loop_
_entity.id
_entity.type
_entity.pdbx_description
1 polymer ?
#
loop_
_entity_poly.entity_id
_entity_poly.type
_entity_poly.pdbx_seq_one_letter_code
_entity_poly.pdbx_strand_id
1 'polypeptide(L)'
;MKRLITRYNLKTKSLLFSFLAICSIIVVYSCKKENHTNKNADLASPVILRAKNWYESVYPLVSKTSVLSTTNNPDLSRLVSPDWGRSKNYTRYDDDVIEAPINEDAQLNFDLSNNTGLIYNNKYSRSWFLLLNKFDKYSAYVMTVIADSAYVKNNPDKLKLNSYNKHDANFTGIVI
;
A
#
# COMPACT_ATOMS: atom_id res chain seq x y z
N MET A 1 63.07 -20.60 -28.48
CA MET A 1 62.04 -20.90 -27.46
C MET A 1 61.41 -19.62 -26.87
N LYS A 2 60.81 -18.71 -27.68
CA LYS A 2 60.23 -17.43 -27.18
C LYS A 2 58.86 -17.03 -27.76
N ARG A 3 58.26 -17.82 -28.67
CA ARG A 3 57.02 -17.45 -29.39
C ARG A 3 55.71 -18.04 -28.80
N LEU A 4 55.77 -18.94 -27.83
CA LEU A 4 54.58 -19.60 -27.28
C LEU A 4 53.96 -18.88 -26.06
N ILE A 5 54.72 -18.04 -25.35
CA ILE A 5 54.26 -17.41 -24.10
C ILE A 5 53.34 -16.20 -24.36
N THR A 6 53.49 -15.52 -25.50
CA THR A 6 52.76 -14.27 -25.78
C THR A 6 51.29 -14.49 -26.16
N ARG A 7 50.93 -15.66 -26.72
CA ARG A 7 49.55 -15.95 -27.16
C ARG A 7 48.61 -16.29 -25.99
N TYR A 8 49.14 -16.81 -24.90
CA TYR A 8 48.34 -17.15 -23.72
C TYR A 8 47.86 -15.88 -22.99
N ASN A 9 48.76 -14.91 -22.82
CA ASN A 9 48.47 -13.62 -22.16
C ASN A 9 47.46 -12.73 -22.91
N LEU A 10 47.34 -12.88 -24.23
CA LEU A 10 46.36 -12.12 -25.01
C LEU A 10 44.95 -12.70 -24.87
N LYS A 11 44.83 -14.04 -24.84
CA LYS A 11 43.54 -14.73 -24.64
C LYS A 11 42.99 -14.54 -23.23
N THR A 12 43.83 -14.60 -22.19
CA THR A 12 43.38 -14.36 -20.81
C THR A 12 42.95 -12.91 -20.58
N LYS A 13 43.62 -11.92 -21.19
CA LYS A 13 43.19 -10.52 -21.12
C LYS A 13 41.85 -10.27 -21.84
N SER A 14 41.63 -10.90 -23.00
CA SER A 14 40.37 -10.82 -23.72
C SER A 14 39.20 -11.45 -22.94
N LEU A 15 39.46 -12.57 -22.25
CA LEU A 15 38.43 -13.29 -21.48
C LEU A 15 38.06 -12.54 -20.18
N LEU A 16 39.04 -11.91 -19.53
CA LEU A 16 38.83 -11.01 -18.39
C LEU A 16 37.98 -9.78 -18.76
N PHE A 17 38.22 -9.16 -19.92
CA PHE A 17 37.42 -8.03 -20.40
C PHE A 17 35.96 -8.42 -20.68
N SER A 18 35.72 -9.59 -21.29
CA SER A 18 34.35 -10.09 -21.52
C SER A 18 33.62 -10.39 -20.21
N PHE A 19 34.30 -10.96 -19.22
CA PHE A 19 33.69 -11.24 -17.92
C PHE A 19 33.32 -9.94 -17.17
N LEU A 20 34.18 -8.92 -17.22
CA LEU A 20 33.92 -7.61 -16.61
C LEU A 20 32.71 -6.91 -17.25
N ALA A 21 32.56 -7.01 -18.57
CA ALA A 21 31.42 -6.44 -19.29
C ALA A 21 30.09 -7.10 -18.89
N ILE A 22 30.06 -8.42 -18.74
CA ILE A 22 28.85 -9.16 -18.32
C ILE A 22 28.46 -8.79 -16.88
N CYS A 23 29.42 -8.70 -15.97
CA CYS A 23 29.14 -8.27 -14.59
C CYS A 23 28.57 -6.85 -14.54
N SER A 24 29.05 -5.93 -15.39
CA SER A 24 28.52 -4.56 -15.42
C SER A 24 27.06 -4.48 -15.88
N ILE A 25 26.63 -5.34 -16.82
CA ILE A 25 25.23 -5.42 -17.26
C ILE A 25 24.33 -5.94 -16.13
N ILE A 26 24.78 -6.96 -15.39
CA ILE A 26 24.02 -7.53 -14.25
C ILE A 26 23.87 -6.49 -13.14
N VAL A 27 24.92 -5.72 -12.84
CA VAL A 27 24.86 -4.66 -11.81
C VAL A 27 23.92 -3.52 -12.26
N VAL A 28 23.94 -3.11 -13.53
CA VAL A 28 23.01 -2.07 -14.03
C VAL A 28 21.55 -2.56 -14.02
N TYR A 29 21.29 -3.82 -14.40
CA TYR A 29 19.95 -4.40 -14.34
C TYR A 29 19.48 -4.63 -12.90
N SER A 30 20.38 -5.02 -12.01
CA SER A 30 20.07 -5.21 -10.57
C SER A 30 19.99 -3.88 -9.81
N CYS A 31 20.54 -2.79 -10.36
CA CYS A 31 20.35 -1.42 -9.89
C CYS A 31 19.17 -0.71 -10.57
N LYS A 32 18.25 -1.43 -11.21
CA LYS A 32 16.88 -0.94 -11.43
C LYS A 32 16.14 -1.02 -10.09
N LYS A 33 16.62 -0.23 -9.13
CA LYS A 33 15.94 0.11 -7.89
C LYS A 33 14.54 0.58 -8.29
N GLU A 34 13.54 -0.14 -7.82
CA GLU A 34 12.14 0.23 -7.96
C GLU A 34 11.99 1.68 -7.53
N ASN A 35 11.81 2.56 -8.52
CA ASN A 35 11.38 3.91 -8.26
C ASN A 35 9.96 3.76 -7.71
N HIS A 36 9.83 3.73 -6.37
CA HIS A 36 8.61 4.06 -5.66
C HIS A 36 8.20 5.47 -6.09
N THR A 37 7.68 5.56 -7.29
CA THR A 37 7.09 6.76 -7.83
C THR A 37 5.80 6.85 -7.05
N ASN A 38 5.83 7.61 -5.95
CA ASN A 38 4.62 8.11 -5.30
C ASN A 38 3.92 8.98 -6.35
N LYS A 39 3.21 8.33 -7.27
CA LYS A 39 2.27 8.98 -8.16
C LYS A 39 1.09 9.30 -7.26
N ASN A 40 1.02 10.53 -6.77
CA ASN A 40 -0.26 11.09 -6.36
C ASN A 40 -1.15 10.91 -7.58
N ALA A 41 -2.06 9.96 -7.49
CA ALA A 41 -2.74 9.49 -8.66
C ALA A 41 -3.87 10.47 -8.92
N ASP A 42 -3.75 11.14 -10.06
CA ASP A 42 -4.90 11.75 -10.69
C ASP A 42 -5.96 10.65 -10.89
N LEU A 43 -7.25 10.97 -10.73
CA LEU A 43 -8.37 10.03 -10.92
C LEU A 43 -8.33 9.33 -12.29
N ALA A 44 -7.53 9.85 -13.22
CA ALA A 44 -7.21 9.28 -14.52
C ALA A 44 -6.29 8.04 -14.51
N SER A 45 -5.73 7.61 -13.36
CA SER A 45 -4.90 6.40 -13.32
C SER A 45 -5.75 5.16 -13.65
N PRO A 46 -5.42 4.39 -14.71
CA PRO A 46 -6.22 3.24 -15.12
C PRO A 46 -6.28 2.14 -14.05
N VAL A 47 -5.27 2.08 -13.19
CA VAL A 47 -5.19 1.13 -12.06
C VAL A 47 -6.23 1.47 -10.99
N ILE A 48 -6.40 2.74 -10.67
CA ILE A 48 -7.37 3.21 -9.66
C ILE A 48 -8.78 3.09 -10.20
N LEU A 49 -9.00 3.41 -11.49
CA LEU A 49 -10.29 3.22 -12.12
C LEU A 49 -10.72 1.74 -12.11
N ARG A 50 -9.80 0.81 -12.40
CA ARG A 50 -10.09 -0.64 -12.35
C ARG A 50 -10.47 -1.07 -10.94
N ALA A 51 -9.72 -0.62 -9.94
CA ALA A 51 -10.00 -0.90 -8.53
C ALA A 51 -11.32 -0.34 -8.04
N LYS A 52 -11.63 0.90 -8.43
CA LYS A 52 -12.92 1.53 -8.15
C LYS A 52 -14.06 0.70 -8.75
N ASN A 53 -13.95 0.32 -10.02
CA ASN A 53 -14.97 -0.50 -10.68
C ASN A 53 -15.13 -1.86 -10.00
N TRP A 54 -14.03 -2.51 -9.60
CA TRP A 54 -14.09 -3.74 -8.83
C TRP A 54 -14.82 -3.52 -7.51
N TYR A 55 -14.45 -2.49 -6.75
CA TYR A 55 -15.08 -2.16 -5.46
C TYR A 55 -16.59 -1.93 -5.62
N GLU A 56 -17.00 -1.09 -6.57
CA GLU A 56 -18.41 -0.77 -6.81
C GLU A 56 -19.21 -1.99 -7.33
N SER A 57 -18.55 -2.97 -7.96
CA SER A 57 -19.18 -4.23 -8.36
C SER A 57 -19.40 -5.19 -7.19
N VAL A 58 -18.50 -5.19 -6.20
CA VAL A 58 -18.59 -6.03 -4.99
C VAL A 58 -19.49 -5.37 -3.93
N TYR A 59 -19.45 -4.05 -3.83
CA TYR A 59 -20.13 -3.22 -2.83
C TYR A 59 -20.99 -2.14 -3.52
N PRO A 60 -22.10 -2.52 -4.16
CA PRO A 60 -22.95 -1.57 -4.88
C PRO A 60 -23.70 -0.62 -3.92
N LEU A 61 -23.73 0.67 -4.26
CA LEU A 61 -24.40 1.72 -3.45
C LEU A 61 -25.93 1.59 -3.37
N VAL A 62 -26.54 0.85 -4.31
CA VAL A 62 -27.99 0.67 -4.39
C VAL A 62 -28.33 -0.71 -3.85
N SER A 63 -28.99 -0.75 -2.69
CA SER A 63 -29.45 -1.98 -2.05
C SER A 63 -30.25 -2.81 -3.05
N LYS A 64 -29.82 -4.06 -3.29
CA LYS A 64 -30.76 -5.07 -3.75
C LYS A 64 -31.87 -5.12 -2.71
N THR A 65 -33.09 -4.89 -3.17
CA THR A 65 -34.33 -4.78 -2.41
C THR A 65 -34.30 -5.67 -1.16
N SER A 66 -34.55 -5.04 -0.01
CA SER A 66 -34.71 -5.60 1.33
C SER A 66 -35.26 -7.03 1.33
N VAL A 67 -34.39 -8.03 1.29
CA VAL A 67 -34.65 -9.28 1.98
C VAL A 67 -34.20 -9.01 3.41
N LEU A 68 -35.18 -8.89 4.29
CA LEU A 68 -34.99 -8.78 5.73
C LEU A 68 -34.27 -10.04 6.22
N SER A 69 -32.95 -10.10 6.05
CA SER A 69 -32.11 -11.12 6.65
C SER A 69 -32.10 -10.83 8.15
N THR A 70 -32.70 -11.72 8.93
CA THR A 70 -32.73 -11.81 10.39
C THR A 70 -31.34 -12.09 10.99
N THR A 71 -30.33 -11.41 10.47
CA THR A 71 -28.96 -11.45 10.95
C THR A 71 -28.47 -10.02 10.91
N ASN A 72 -28.20 -9.46 12.09
CA ASN A 72 -27.73 -8.09 12.32
C ASN A 72 -26.32 -7.85 11.75
N ASN A 73 -26.07 -8.18 10.49
CA ASN A 73 -24.82 -7.84 9.82
C ASN A 73 -24.95 -6.43 9.26
N PRO A 74 -24.20 -5.45 9.79
CA PRO A 74 -24.22 -4.10 9.24
C PRO A 74 -23.79 -4.16 7.77
N ASP A 75 -24.50 -3.43 6.91
CA ASP A 75 -24.14 -3.29 5.50
C ASP A 75 -22.81 -2.53 5.39
N LEU A 76 -21.71 -3.29 5.32
CA LEU A 76 -20.34 -2.76 5.29
C LEU A 76 -20.05 -1.92 4.03
N SER A 77 -20.85 -2.10 2.95
CA SER A 77 -20.72 -1.32 1.71
C SER A 77 -20.99 0.17 1.92
N ARG A 78 -21.84 0.50 2.90
CA ARG A 78 -22.14 1.88 3.33
C ARG A 78 -21.15 2.40 4.37
N LEU A 79 -20.50 1.48 5.08
CA LEU A 79 -19.65 1.83 6.21
C LEU A 79 -18.30 2.38 5.74
N VAL A 80 -17.76 1.84 4.64
CA VAL A 80 -16.48 2.27 4.07
C VAL A 80 -16.74 3.04 2.78
N SER A 81 -16.40 4.33 2.75
CA SER A 81 -16.45 5.15 1.52
C SER A 81 -15.03 5.64 1.19
N PRO A 82 -14.30 4.92 0.33
CA PRO A 82 -12.96 5.31 -0.09
C PRO A 82 -13.00 6.57 -0.94
N ASP A 83 -12.16 7.55 -0.62
CA ASP A 83 -11.95 8.72 -1.46
C ASP A 83 -10.98 8.38 -2.59
N TRP A 84 -11.55 7.90 -3.70
CA TRP A 84 -10.81 7.56 -4.91
C TRP A 84 -10.01 8.74 -5.49
N GLY A 85 -10.40 9.98 -5.19
CA GLY A 85 -9.75 11.20 -5.66
C GLY A 85 -8.43 11.50 -4.97
N ARG A 86 -8.24 10.97 -3.75
CA ARG A 86 -7.00 11.09 -2.98
C ARG A 86 -6.29 9.76 -2.82
N SER A 87 -6.63 8.78 -3.65
CA SER A 87 -5.99 7.47 -3.65
C SER A 87 -4.56 7.52 -4.16
N LYS A 88 -3.74 6.61 -3.65
CA LYS A 88 -2.36 6.38 -4.10
C LYS A 88 -2.22 4.94 -4.56
N ASN A 89 -1.36 4.70 -5.53
CA ASN A 89 -0.96 3.36 -5.93
C ASN A 89 0.55 3.18 -5.76
N TYR A 90 0.95 2.00 -5.28
CA TYR A 90 2.34 1.61 -5.11
C TYR A 90 2.44 0.10 -4.94
N THR A 91 3.64 -0.45 -5.06
CA THR A 91 3.90 -1.87 -4.81
C THR A 91 4.50 -2.04 -3.42
N ARG A 92 4.01 -3.03 -2.65
CA ARG A 92 4.57 -3.42 -1.35
C ARG A 92 4.47 -4.94 -1.20
N TYR A 93 5.57 -5.60 -0.82
CA TYR A 93 5.63 -7.06 -0.66
C TYR A 93 5.12 -7.83 -1.90
N ASP A 94 5.49 -7.37 -3.09
CA ASP A 94 5.06 -7.90 -4.40
C ASP A 94 3.55 -7.78 -4.71
N ASP A 95 2.80 -7.02 -3.90
CA ASP A 95 1.39 -6.73 -4.14
C ASP A 95 1.23 -5.30 -4.66
N ASP A 96 0.34 -5.11 -5.63
CA ASP A 96 -0.10 -3.79 -6.06
C ASP A 96 -1.12 -3.26 -5.05
N VAL A 97 -0.73 -2.22 -4.31
CA VAL A 97 -1.54 -1.60 -3.27
C VAL A 97 -2.19 -0.34 -3.80
N ILE A 98 -3.49 -0.22 -3.57
CA ILE A 98 -4.22 1.03 -3.70
C ILE A 98 -4.66 1.45 -2.31
N GLU A 99 -4.18 2.59 -1.88
CA GLU A 99 -4.48 3.16 -0.57
C GLU A 99 -5.32 4.42 -0.75
N ALA A 100 -6.49 4.44 -0.12
CA ALA A 100 -7.45 5.53 -0.21
C ALA A 100 -7.80 6.03 1.21
N PRO A 101 -7.83 7.34 1.46
CA PRO A 101 -8.37 7.84 2.71
C PRO A 101 -9.87 7.57 2.75
N ILE A 102 -10.38 7.22 3.92
CA ILE A 102 -11.84 7.12 4.15
C ILE A 102 -12.34 8.53 4.48
N ASN A 103 -13.49 8.92 3.90
CA ASN A 103 -14.06 10.25 4.13
C ASN A 103 -14.30 10.51 5.63
N GLU A 104 -14.04 11.73 6.11
CA GLU A 104 -14.11 12.11 7.53
C GLU A 104 -15.55 12.09 8.07
N ASP A 105 -16.56 12.18 7.20
CA ASP A 105 -17.98 12.01 7.55
C ASP A 105 -18.37 10.53 7.74
N ALA A 106 -17.61 9.61 7.15
CA ALA A 106 -17.79 8.18 7.29
C ALA A 106 -16.97 7.64 8.46
N GLN A 107 -16.94 8.36 9.59
CA GLN A 107 -16.29 7.88 10.81
C GLN A 107 -16.74 6.45 11.07
N LEU A 108 -15.78 5.54 10.88
CA LEU A 108 -15.94 4.15 11.17
C LEU A 108 -16.07 4.01 12.68
N ASN A 109 -17.31 4.13 13.17
CA ASN A 109 -17.67 3.98 14.56
C ASN A 109 -17.64 2.50 14.96
N PHE A 110 -16.50 1.85 14.72
CA PHE A 110 -16.21 0.59 15.37
C PHE A 110 -15.87 0.88 16.82
N ASP A 111 -16.34 0.04 17.73
CA ASP A 111 -15.83 0.04 19.11
C ASP A 111 -14.38 -0.39 19.07
N LEU A 112 -13.48 0.60 19.06
CA LEU A 112 -12.06 0.39 19.12
C LEU A 112 -11.73 -0.01 20.55
N SER A 113 -11.66 -1.31 20.81
CA SER A 113 -11.21 -1.84 22.09
C SER A 113 -10.11 -2.87 21.90
N ASN A 114 -9.25 -3.00 22.90
CA ASN A 114 -8.26 -4.06 22.93
C ASN A 114 -8.79 -5.31 23.67
N ASN A 115 -8.01 -6.38 23.66
CA ASN A 115 -8.35 -7.64 24.35
C ASN A 115 -8.48 -7.50 25.89
N THR A 116 -8.07 -6.36 26.46
CA THR A 116 -8.22 -6.05 27.89
C THR A 116 -9.45 -5.19 28.18
N GLY A 117 -10.29 -4.90 27.17
CA GLY A 117 -11.50 -4.06 27.30
C GLY A 117 -11.23 -2.56 27.37
N LEU A 118 -10.00 -2.10 27.11
CA LEU A 118 -9.70 -0.68 27.05
C LEU A 118 -10.29 -0.08 25.77
N ILE A 119 -11.17 0.91 25.93
CA ILE A 119 -11.84 1.60 24.84
C ILE A 119 -10.98 2.79 24.40
N TYR A 120 -10.68 2.86 23.12
CA TYR A 120 -9.94 3.96 22.50
C TYR A 120 -10.90 5.06 22.04
N ASN A 121 -10.43 6.30 22.12
CA ASN A 121 -11.19 7.44 21.64
C ASN A 121 -11.09 7.53 20.11
N ASN A 122 -12.22 7.43 19.41
CA ASN A 122 -12.28 7.55 17.95
C ASN A 122 -11.74 8.90 17.43
N LYS A 123 -11.71 9.96 18.25
CA LYS A 123 -11.06 11.24 17.90
C LYS A 123 -9.56 11.09 17.61
N TYR A 124 -8.91 10.08 18.19
CA TYR A 124 -7.49 9.80 18.01
C TYR A 124 -7.27 8.57 17.12
N SER A 125 -8.26 8.24 16.28
CA SER A 125 -8.12 7.24 15.25
C SER A 125 -8.27 7.83 13.85
N ARG A 126 -7.63 7.18 12.88
CA ARG A 126 -7.84 7.46 11.46
C ARG A 126 -7.74 6.19 10.67
N SER A 127 -8.69 6.00 9.76
CA SER A 127 -8.75 4.80 8.93
C SER A 127 -8.41 5.08 7.47
N TRP A 128 -7.80 4.08 6.84
CA TRP A 128 -7.45 4.04 5.43
C TRP A 128 -8.03 2.78 4.82
N PHE A 129 -8.58 2.89 3.62
CA PHE A 129 -8.99 1.75 2.83
C PHE A 129 -7.81 1.27 2.00
N LEU A 130 -7.55 -0.03 2.06
CA LEU A 130 -6.47 -0.68 1.33
C LEU A 130 -7.08 -1.72 0.41
N LEU A 131 -6.66 -1.67 -0.85
CA LEU A 131 -6.99 -2.68 -1.83
C LEU A 131 -5.69 -3.27 -2.38
N LEU A 132 -5.41 -4.51 -2.00
CA LEU A 132 -4.25 -5.26 -2.44
C LEU A 132 -4.64 -6.10 -3.64
N ASN A 133 -3.85 -6.02 -4.71
CA ASN A 133 -4.00 -6.84 -5.89
C ASN A 133 -2.78 -7.74 -6.06
N LYS A 134 -3.02 -9.06 -6.02
CA LYS A 134 -2.01 -10.07 -6.31
C LYS A 134 -2.51 -10.96 -7.43
N PHE A 135 -1.90 -10.86 -8.61
CA PHE A 135 -2.30 -11.62 -9.81
C PHE A 135 -3.80 -11.51 -10.15
N ASP A 136 -4.30 -10.28 -10.24
CA ASP A 136 -5.71 -9.94 -10.51
C ASP A 136 -6.73 -10.42 -9.44
N LYS A 137 -6.24 -10.77 -8.25
CA LYS A 137 -7.08 -11.05 -7.09
C LYS A 137 -7.00 -9.89 -6.11
N TYR A 138 -8.14 -9.23 -5.95
CA TYR A 138 -8.31 -8.12 -5.04
C TYR A 138 -8.69 -8.58 -3.63
N SER A 139 -7.97 -8.06 -2.64
CA SER A 139 -8.27 -8.21 -1.22
C SER A 139 -8.44 -6.82 -0.59
N ALA A 140 -9.58 -6.61 0.06
CA ALA A 140 -9.95 -5.32 0.65
C ALA A 140 -9.74 -5.34 2.16
N TYR A 141 -9.11 -4.30 2.69
CA TYR A 141 -8.83 -4.13 4.10
C TYR A 141 -9.15 -2.70 4.55
N VAL A 142 -9.43 -2.56 5.85
CA VAL A 142 -9.47 -1.27 6.53
C VAL A 142 -8.35 -1.26 7.55
N MET A 143 -7.40 -0.36 7.36
CA MET A 143 -6.36 -0.09 8.33
C MET A 143 -6.82 1.06 9.22
N THR A 144 -6.81 0.89 10.54
CA THR A 144 -7.11 1.97 11.49
C THR A 144 -5.87 2.24 12.34
N VAL A 145 -5.34 3.45 12.24
CA VAL A 145 -4.29 3.94 13.13
C VAL A 145 -4.98 4.50 14.36
N ILE A 146 -4.58 4.05 15.55
CA ILE A 146 -5.04 4.56 16.84
C ILE A 146 -3.83 5.12 17.56
N ALA A 147 -3.92 6.35 18.06
CA ALA A 147 -2.85 6.97 18.82
C ALA A 147 -3.30 7.40 20.22
N ASP A 148 -2.34 7.49 21.13
CA ASP A 148 -2.55 8.13 22.41
C ASP A 148 -2.56 9.66 22.29
N SER A 149 -3.07 10.32 23.32
CA SER A 149 -3.13 11.78 23.38
C SER A 149 -1.74 12.43 23.40
N ALA A 150 -0.72 11.75 23.92
CA ALA A 150 0.65 12.25 24.00
C ALA A 150 1.33 12.31 22.63
N TYR A 151 0.96 11.43 21.70
CA TYR A 151 1.40 11.44 20.32
C TYR A 151 0.70 12.55 19.53
N VAL A 152 -0.61 12.69 19.71
CA VAL A 152 -1.45 13.66 18.98
C VAL A 152 -1.19 15.09 19.44
N LYS A 153 -0.89 15.33 20.73
CA LYS A 153 -0.57 16.67 21.31
C LYS A 153 -1.55 17.78 20.87
N ASN A 154 -2.84 17.46 20.82
CA ASN A 154 -3.95 18.32 20.34
C ASN A 154 -4.03 18.57 18.82
N ASN A 155 -3.27 17.85 18.00
CA ASN A 155 -3.33 17.93 16.53
C ASN A 155 -3.76 16.58 15.91
N PRO A 156 -5.07 16.30 15.79
CA PRO A 156 -5.58 15.07 15.17
C PRO A 156 -5.10 14.85 13.73
N ASP A 157 -4.79 15.93 12.99
CA ASP A 157 -4.29 15.83 11.61
C ASP A 157 -2.93 15.15 11.53
N LYS A 158 -2.19 15.05 12.64
CA LYS A 158 -0.95 14.28 12.70
C LYS A 158 -1.16 12.81 12.31
N LEU A 159 -2.36 12.27 12.53
CA LEU A 159 -2.73 10.91 12.10
C LEU A 159 -2.72 10.75 10.57
N LYS A 160 -2.89 11.82 9.79
CA LYS A 160 -2.80 11.80 8.31
C LYS A 160 -1.39 11.46 7.82
N LEU A 161 -0.37 11.61 8.68
CA LEU A 161 1.02 11.31 8.37
C LEU A 161 1.35 9.82 8.51
N ASN A 162 0.41 9.02 9.02
CA ASN A 162 0.52 7.58 9.17
C ASN A 162 -0.49 6.90 8.24
N SER A 163 0.05 6.18 7.27
CA SER A 163 -0.65 5.41 6.26
C SER A 163 0.09 4.08 6.12
N TYR A 164 -0.50 3.13 5.41
CA TYR A 164 0.13 1.86 5.11
C TYR A 164 1.53 2.06 4.49
N ASN A 165 1.66 2.99 3.55
CA ASN A 165 2.94 3.26 2.88
C ASN A 165 3.96 4.00 3.74
N LYS A 166 3.50 4.88 4.66
CA LYS A 166 4.36 5.89 5.29
C LYS A 166 3.96 6.13 6.73
N HIS A 167 4.97 6.27 7.59
CA HIS A 167 4.80 6.62 9.00
C HIS A 167 5.49 7.95 9.31
N ASP A 168 4.94 8.67 10.28
CA ASP A 168 5.61 9.80 10.93
C ASP A 168 6.84 9.31 11.71
N ALA A 169 7.86 10.17 11.84
CA ALA A 169 9.12 9.79 12.51
C ALA A 169 8.93 9.44 14.00
N ASN A 170 7.87 9.96 14.63
CA ASN A 170 7.57 9.68 16.03
C ASN A 170 6.55 8.55 16.19
N PHE A 171 6.14 7.90 15.11
CA PHE A 171 5.20 6.78 15.15
C PHE A 171 5.97 5.49 15.38
N THR A 172 5.69 4.83 16.49
CA THR A 172 6.33 3.56 16.89
C THR A 172 5.41 2.35 16.72
N GLY A 173 4.18 2.57 16.25
CA GLY A 173 3.24 1.50 15.95
C GLY A 173 3.69 0.66 14.76
N ILE A 174 3.25 -0.60 14.74
CA ILE A 174 3.47 -1.49 13.61
C ILE A 174 2.23 -1.47 12.73
N VAL A 175 2.42 -1.24 11.43
CA VAL A 175 1.37 -1.38 10.41
C VAL A 175 1.75 -2.54 9.50
N ILE A 176 0.95 -3.59 9.56
CA ILE A 176 1.12 -4.86 8.82
C ILE A 176 0.08 -4.96 7.73
#